data_AF-A0A7S4B634-F1
#
_entry.id   AF-A0A7S4B634-F1
#
_cell.length_a   1.000
_cell.length_b   1.000
_cell.length_c   1.000
_cell.angle_alpha   90.00
_cell.angle_beta   90.00
_cell.angle_gamma   90.00
#
_symmetry.space_group_name_H-M   'P 1'
#
loop_
_entity.id
_entity.type
_entity.pdbx_description
1 polymer ?
#
loop_
_entity_poly.entity_id
_entity_poly.type
_entity_poly.pdbx_seq_one_letter_code
_entity_poly.pdbx_strand_id
1 'polypeptide(L)'
;MVLYTPVSVPASSRNRTPPFICSLATASLARLRAFAAGNSLGDEGCRAVADALAPNGDNVNRQCASVTCLDLTHNGLGAKGAHALAHALAAGSSLRSLDLYGNALGAEGAEIIAMALSANSTLTHLDLSWNALGAHGAAAIGVALKTTTALVSLHLRRNDIAEEGAEALARALRSNETLARLDLQGNELGEDGAIAFARALRVNMSLTSLNLFCTEIDAFRRKLLVDVVSVNAILSSLRLHGNEIPVEIKNEIKKHLL
;
A
#
# COMPACT_ATOMS: atom_id res chain seq x y z
N MET A 1 -6.49 28.90 0.69
CA MET A 1 -5.88 28.90 2.04
C MET A 1 -7.01 28.91 3.05
N VAL A 2 -7.51 27.74 3.43
CA VAL A 2 -8.43 27.58 4.55
C VAL A 2 -7.67 26.72 5.56
N LEU A 3 -7.12 27.39 6.56
CA LEU A 3 -6.40 26.78 7.67
C LEU A 3 -7.44 26.16 8.59
N TYR A 4 -7.52 24.83 8.67
CA TYR A 4 -8.22 24.17 9.77
C TYR A 4 -7.25 24.06 10.94
N THR A 5 -7.56 24.77 12.02
CA THR A 5 -6.83 24.71 13.29
C THR A 5 -7.09 23.37 13.99
N PRO A 6 -6.07 22.70 14.55
CA PRO A 6 -6.27 21.47 15.31
C PRO A 6 -6.98 21.79 16.63
N VAL A 7 -8.16 21.21 16.82
CA VAL A 7 -8.85 21.22 18.11
C VAL A 7 -8.18 20.16 19.00
N SER A 8 -7.37 20.61 19.96
CA SER A 8 -6.79 19.73 20.97
C SER A 8 -7.89 19.17 21.88
N VAL A 9 -8.12 17.85 21.83
CA VAL A 9 -9.05 17.17 22.74
C VAL A 9 -8.31 16.84 24.04
N PRO A 10 -8.82 17.24 25.22
CA PRO A 10 -8.16 16.98 26.50
C PRO A 10 -8.11 15.48 26.83
N ALA A 11 -7.04 15.06 27.51
CA ALA A 11 -6.68 13.67 27.79
C ALA A 11 -7.70 12.84 28.60
N SER A 12 -8.84 13.41 29.03
CA SER A 12 -9.82 12.78 29.91
C SER A 12 -10.94 11.99 29.20
N SER A 13 -11.00 11.98 27.86
CA SER A 13 -12.10 11.32 27.11
C SER A 13 -11.79 9.91 26.59
N ARG A 14 -10.73 9.25 27.08
CA ARG A 14 -10.20 7.95 26.57
C ARG A 14 -11.16 6.75 26.61
N ASN A 15 -12.38 6.87 27.15
CA ASN A 15 -13.32 5.77 27.35
C ASN A 15 -14.73 5.98 26.78
N ARG A 16 -14.91 6.95 25.88
CA ARG A 16 -16.14 7.08 25.09
C ARG A 16 -15.75 7.03 23.62
N THR A 17 -16.54 6.34 22.81
CA THR A 17 -16.45 6.40 21.34
C THR A 17 -16.21 7.86 20.94
N PRO A 18 -15.07 8.20 20.29
CA PRO A 18 -14.75 9.59 20.03
C PRO A 18 -15.90 10.22 19.22
N PRO A 19 -16.32 11.46 19.53
CA PRO A 19 -17.46 12.11 18.87
C PRO A 19 -17.32 12.18 17.33
N PHE A 20 -16.10 12.00 16.81
CA PHE A 20 -15.77 11.84 15.39
C PHE A 20 -16.40 10.62 14.71
N ILE A 21 -16.56 9.49 15.42
CA ILE A 21 -17.20 8.28 14.85
C ILE A 21 -18.69 8.54 14.59
N CYS A 22 -19.33 9.32 15.46
CA CYS A 22 -20.75 9.65 15.33
C CYS A 22 -21.03 10.67 14.21
N SER A 23 -20.08 11.56 13.89
CA SER A 23 -20.23 12.52 12.78
C SER A 23 -19.93 11.92 11.41
N LEU A 24 -19.08 10.88 11.32
CA LEU A 24 -18.88 10.09 10.10
C LEU A 24 -20.16 9.32 9.70
N ALA A 25 -20.97 8.91 10.68
CA ALA A 25 -22.24 8.21 10.44
C ALA A 25 -23.35 9.11 9.86
N THR A 26 -23.20 10.44 9.88
CA THR A 26 -24.27 11.39 9.46
C THR A 26 -24.09 12.03 8.08
N ALA A 27 -22.98 11.80 7.37
CA ALA A 27 -22.71 12.44 6.07
C ALA A 27 -22.94 11.49 4.87
N SER A 28 -24.20 11.36 4.43
CA SER A 28 -24.61 11.08 3.03
C SER A 28 -23.77 10.08 2.18
N LEU A 29 -23.83 8.80 2.54
CA LEU A 29 -24.26 7.62 1.76
C LEU A 29 -24.07 7.47 0.22
N ALA A 30 -23.02 8.01 -0.41
CA ALA A 30 -22.65 7.55 -1.77
C ALA A 30 -21.15 7.46 -2.07
N ARG A 31 -20.29 8.18 -1.35
CA ARG A 31 -18.82 8.18 -1.52
C ARG A 31 -18.13 8.53 -0.21
N LEU A 32 -18.36 7.74 0.84
CA LEU A 32 -17.74 7.98 2.13
C LEU A 32 -16.25 7.62 2.05
N ARG A 33 -15.40 8.62 1.78
CA ARG A 33 -14.03 8.62 2.25
C ARG A 33 -14.11 8.82 3.76
N ALA A 34 -13.93 7.76 4.54
CA ALA A 34 -13.73 7.91 5.97
C ALA A 34 -12.33 8.51 6.15
N PHE A 35 -12.28 9.83 6.34
CA PHE A 35 -11.04 10.59 6.50
C PHE A 35 -10.77 10.73 7.98
N ALA A 36 -9.87 9.90 8.52
CA ALA A 36 -9.42 10.02 9.89
C ALA A 36 -7.97 10.48 10.00
N ALA A 37 -7.39 11.04 8.94
CA ALA A 37 -6.00 11.45 8.89
C ALA A 37 -5.59 12.34 10.09
N GLY A 38 -4.49 12.00 10.78
CA GLY A 38 -3.90 12.87 11.81
C GLY A 38 -4.66 12.97 13.14
N ASN A 39 -5.64 12.10 13.40
CA ASN A 39 -6.48 12.19 14.61
C ASN A 39 -5.95 11.42 15.82
N SER A 40 -4.73 10.85 15.74
CA SER A 40 -4.15 10.03 16.81
C SER A 40 -5.12 8.94 17.31
N LEU A 41 -5.84 8.30 16.37
CA LEU A 41 -6.81 7.24 16.70
C LEU A 41 -6.20 6.13 17.56
N GLY A 42 -4.94 5.77 17.27
CA GLY A 42 -4.29 4.59 17.82
C GLY A 42 -5.03 3.29 17.46
N ASP A 43 -4.54 2.18 18.02
CA ASP A 43 -5.08 0.85 17.74
C ASP A 43 -6.55 0.70 18.17
N GLU A 44 -6.94 1.34 19.27
CA GLU A 44 -8.32 1.28 19.78
C GLU A 44 -9.32 2.01 18.89
N GLY A 45 -8.95 3.21 18.40
CA GLY A 45 -9.76 3.93 17.43
C GLY A 45 -9.87 3.18 16.11
N CYS A 46 -8.78 2.55 15.67
CA CYS A 46 -8.75 1.70 14.50
C CYS A 46 -9.66 0.48 14.62
N ARG A 47 -9.68 -0.16 15.79
CA ARG A 47 -10.58 -1.27 16.08
C ARG A 47 -12.05 -0.88 15.91
N ALA A 48 -12.45 0.28 16.44
CA ALA A 48 -13.81 0.77 16.26
C ALA A 48 -14.16 1.04 14.78
N VAL A 49 -13.21 1.52 13.98
CA VAL A 49 -13.39 1.67 12.53
C VAL A 49 -13.52 0.31 11.84
N ALA A 50 -12.66 -0.65 12.19
CA ALA A 50 -12.69 -2.00 11.63
C ALA A 50 -14.01 -2.73 11.96
N ASP A 51 -14.49 -2.62 13.20
CA ASP A 51 -15.78 -3.18 13.63
C ASP A 51 -16.94 -2.57 12.84
N ALA A 52 -16.86 -1.28 12.53
CA ALA A 52 -17.85 -0.62 11.69
C ALA A 52 -17.79 -1.08 10.22
N LEU A 53 -16.65 -1.59 9.74
CA LEU A 53 -16.46 -2.08 8.37
C LEU A 53 -16.83 -3.56 8.20
N ALA A 54 -16.83 -4.34 9.28
CA ALA A 54 -17.12 -5.76 9.23
C ALA A 54 -18.60 -6.01 8.87
N PRO A 55 -18.90 -6.89 7.89
CA PRO A 55 -20.26 -7.06 7.38
C PRO A 55 -21.25 -7.69 8.38
N ASN A 56 -20.78 -8.33 9.46
CA ASN A 56 -21.61 -9.20 10.33
C ASN A 56 -21.49 -8.92 11.85
N GLY A 57 -21.11 -7.71 12.29
CA GLY A 57 -21.22 -7.39 13.71
C GLY A 57 -22.70 -7.28 14.12
N ASP A 58 -23.08 -7.86 15.26
CA ASP A 58 -24.44 -7.86 15.88
C ASP A 58 -25.02 -6.47 16.20
N ASN A 59 -24.45 -5.41 15.64
CA ASN A 59 -24.76 -4.04 15.96
C ASN A 59 -25.82 -3.48 15.00
N VAL A 60 -26.85 -2.88 15.58
CA VAL A 60 -28.07 -2.36 14.93
C VAL A 60 -27.78 -1.21 13.93
N ASN A 61 -26.51 -0.85 13.72
CA ASN A 61 -26.06 0.24 12.87
C ASN A 61 -25.56 -0.27 11.49
N ARG A 62 -26.50 -0.79 10.68
CA ARG A 62 -26.26 -1.26 9.30
C ARG A 62 -25.98 -0.12 8.31
N GLN A 63 -24.81 0.52 8.36
CA GLN A 63 -24.54 1.68 7.47
C GLN A 63 -23.25 1.66 6.64
N CYS A 64 -22.27 0.79 6.92
CA CYS A 64 -20.96 0.90 6.26
C CYS A 64 -20.73 -0.03 5.06
N ALA A 65 -21.72 -0.82 4.63
CA ALA A 65 -21.58 -1.70 3.45
C ALA A 65 -21.20 -0.94 2.15
N SER A 66 -21.27 0.39 2.15
CA SER A 66 -20.93 1.28 1.05
C SER A 66 -19.52 1.90 1.10
N VAL A 67 -18.75 1.69 2.18
CA VAL A 67 -17.42 2.31 2.31
C VAL A 67 -16.42 1.60 1.40
N THR A 68 -16.00 2.31 0.36
CA THR A 68 -15.06 1.79 -0.65
C THR A 68 -13.66 2.39 -0.53
N CYS A 69 -13.50 3.47 0.25
CA CYS A 69 -12.23 4.17 0.40
C CYS A 69 -12.05 4.58 1.86
N LEU A 70 -10.96 4.14 2.47
CA LEU A 70 -10.63 4.42 3.86
C LEU A 70 -9.25 5.08 3.94
N ASP A 71 -9.18 6.25 4.60
CA ASP A 71 -7.95 6.99 4.84
C ASP A 71 -7.69 7.04 6.35
N LEU A 72 -6.64 6.33 6.78
CA LEU A 72 -6.17 6.25 8.15
C LEU A 72 -4.74 6.77 8.28
N THR A 73 -4.35 7.71 7.43
CA THR A 73 -2.98 8.26 7.44
C THR A 73 -2.63 8.93 8.77
N HIS A 74 -1.38 8.80 9.22
CA HIS A 74 -0.90 9.46 10.45
C HIS A 74 -1.77 9.30 11.69
N ASN A 75 -2.22 8.08 11.99
CA ASN A 75 -3.05 7.79 13.15
C ASN A 75 -2.34 7.05 14.29
N GLY A 76 -1.03 6.80 14.13
CA GLY A 76 -0.26 6.05 15.11
C GLY A 76 -0.73 4.61 15.26
N LEU A 77 -1.16 3.99 14.16
CA LEU A 77 -1.58 2.59 14.15
C LEU A 77 -0.36 1.69 14.27
N GLY A 78 -0.42 0.72 15.19
CA GLY A 78 0.55 -0.36 15.33
C GLY A 78 0.00 -1.70 14.82
N ALA A 79 0.68 -2.78 15.19
CA ALA A 79 0.30 -4.13 14.78
C ALA A 79 -1.14 -4.52 15.22
N LYS A 80 -1.61 -4.04 16.38
CA LYS A 80 -2.97 -4.34 16.85
C LYS A 80 -4.04 -3.63 16.01
N GLY A 81 -3.78 -2.39 15.58
CA GLY A 81 -4.64 -1.68 14.63
C GLY A 81 -4.67 -2.40 13.27
N ALA A 82 -3.52 -2.83 12.76
CA ALA A 82 -3.44 -3.68 11.56
C ALA A 82 -4.24 -4.97 11.72
N HIS A 83 -4.20 -5.62 12.88
CA HIS A 83 -4.98 -6.83 13.14
C HIS A 83 -6.49 -6.61 13.02
N ALA A 84 -7.00 -5.53 13.59
CA ALA A 84 -8.41 -5.20 13.46
C ALA A 84 -8.80 -4.94 12.00
N LEU A 85 -8.00 -4.17 11.26
CA LEU A 85 -8.23 -3.93 9.84
C LEU A 85 -8.16 -5.20 8.99
N ALA A 86 -7.19 -6.06 9.26
CA ALA A 86 -7.03 -7.34 8.57
C ALA A 86 -8.26 -8.23 8.75
N HIS A 87 -8.82 -8.27 9.96
CA HIS A 87 -10.07 -8.98 10.22
C HIS A 87 -11.23 -8.42 9.38
N ALA A 88 -11.40 -7.10 9.32
CA ALA A 88 -12.44 -6.47 8.50
C ALA A 88 -12.23 -6.71 6.99
N LEU A 89 -10.98 -6.65 6.50
CA LEU A 89 -10.63 -6.93 5.11
C LEU A 89 -10.92 -8.39 4.74
N ALA A 90 -10.54 -9.35 5.60
CA ALA A 90 -10.76 -10.77 5.40
C ALA A 90 -12.24 -11.17 5.49
N ALA A 91 -13.02 -10.47 6.33
CA ALA A 91 -14.46 -10.67 6.45
C ALA A 91 -15.27 -10.22 5.21
N GLY A 92 -14.61 -9.72 4.16
CA GLY A 92 -15.25 -9.35 2.90
C GLY A 92 -15.74 -7.90 2.85
N SER A 93 -15.01 -6.97 3.48
CA SER A 93 -15.30 -5.54 3.34
C SER A 93 -15.41 -5.12 1.86
N SER A 94 -16.26 -4.12 1.58
CA SER A 94 -16.41 -3.53 0.25
C SER A 94 -15.29 -2.55 -0.12
N LEU A 95 -14.22 -2.48 0.69
CA LEU A 95 -13.09 -1.58 0.49
C LEU A 95 -12.38 -1.86 -0.85
N ARG A 96 -12.19 -0.80 -1.61
CA ARG A 96 -11.41 -0.75 -2.85
C ARG A 96 -10.08 -0.05 -2.64
N SER A 97 -10.00 0.88 -1.69
CA SER A 97 -8.82 1.70 -1.41
C SER A 97 -8.61 1.83 0.09
N LEU A 98 -7.38 1.57 0.54
CA LEU A 98 -6.96 1.72 1.93
C LEU A 98 -5.64 2.48 1.98
N ASP A 99 -5.64 3.62 2.68
CA ASP A 99 -4.44 4.42 2.90
C ASP A 99 -4.02 4.35 4.38
N LEU A 100 -2.83 3.80 4.62
CA LEU A 100 -2.22 3.64 5.93
C LEU A 100 -0.89 4.42 6.02
N TYR A 101 -0.68 5.40 5.15
CA TYR A 101 0.55 6.20 5.12
C TYR A 101 0.90 6.78 6.50
N GLY A 102 2.18 6.65 6.89
CA GLY A 102 2.72 7.35 8.05
C GLY A 102 2.19 6.85 9.39
N ASN A 103 1.98 5.54 9.53
CA ASN A 103 1.68 4.86 10.80
C ASN A 103 2.91 4.09 11.31
N ALA A 104 2.75 3.22 12.31
CA ALA A 104 3.82 2.47 12.95
C ALA A 104 3.52 0.97 12.97
N LEU A 105 3.02 0.44 11.84
CA LEU A 105 2.57 -0.95 11.74
C LEU A 105 3.68 -1.96 12.05
N GLY A 106 4.91 -1.67 11.62
CA GLY A 106 6.06 -2.56 11.74
C GLY A 106 5.93 -3.81 10.87
N ALA A 107 6.92 -4.71 10.98
CA ALA A 107 6.92 -6.00 10.28
C ALA A 107 5.71 -6.87 10.65
N GLU A 108 5.34 -6.92 11.93
CA GLU A 108 4.20 -7.70 12.42
C GLU A 108 2.88 -7.21 11.81
N GLY A 109 2.64 -5.89 11.81
CA GLY A 109 1.46 -5.33 11.15
C GLY A 109 1.43 -5.60 9.64
N ALA A 110 2.59 -5.57 8.98
CA ALA A 110 2.71 -5.93 7.56
C ALA A 110 2.30 -7.37 7.28
N GLU A 111 2.75 -8.31 8.10
CA GLU A 111 2.42 -9.74 7.97
C GLU A 111 0.92 -9.97 8.14
N ILE A 112 0.30 -9.32 9.12
CA ILE A 112 -1.14 -9.42 9.36
C ILE A 112 -1.95 -8.86 8.18
N ILE A 113 -1.53 -7.71 7.64
CA ILE A 113 -2.15 -7.15 6.42
C ILE A 113 -1.94 -8.09 5.22
N ALA A 114 -0.76 -8.70 5.08
CA ALA A 114 -0.47 -9.66 4.01
C ALA A 114 -1.41 -10.87 4.06
N MET A 115 -1.67 -11.42 5.25
CA MET A 115 -2.63 -12.51 5.42
C MET A 115 -4.04 -12.10 4.94
N ALA A 116 -4.49 -10.90 5.28
CA ALA A 116 -5.78 -10.40 4.83
C ALA A 116 -5.85 -10.18 3.32
N LEU A 117 -4.76 -9.70 2.69
CA LEU A 117 -4.68 -9.52 1.23
C LEU A 117 -4.83 -10.82 0.44
N SER A 118 -4.43 -11.96 1.02
CA SER A 118 -4.60 -13.27 0.39
C SER A 118 -6.06 -13.75 0.39
N ALA A 119 -6.86 -13.31 1.36
CA ALA A 119 -8.28 -13.64 1.48
C ALA A 119 -9.19 -12.58 0.84
N ASN A 120 -8.69 -11.36 0.67
CA ASN A 120 -9.47 -10.24 0.16
C ASN A 120 -9.44 -10.19 -1.38
N SER A 121 -10.62 -10.10 -1.98
CA SER A 121 -10.81 -10.00 -3.44
C SER A 121 -11.36 -8.64 -3.88
N THR A 122 -11.43 -7.66 -2.97
CA THR A 122 -12.06 -6.37 -3.23
C THR A 122 -11.09 -5.21 -3.31
N LEU A 123 -10.00 -5.24 -2.55
CA LEU A 123 -9.05 -4.15 -2.42
C LEU A 123 -8.18 -4.04 -3.67
N THR A 124 -8.21 -2.85 -4.26
CA THR A 124 -7.51 -2.52 -5.52
C THR A 124 -6.34 -1.56 -5.31
N HIS A 125 -6.39 -0.75 -4.25
CA HIS A 125 -5.36 0.23 -3.92
C HIS A 125 -4.99 0.13 -2.44
N LEU A 126 -3.69 0.04 -2.15
CA LEU A 126 -3.15 -0.02 -0.80
C LEU A 126 -1.91 0.88 -0.69
N ASP A 127 -1.92 1.80 0.26
CA ASP A 127 -0.73 2.57 0.64
C ASP A 127 -0.26 2.15 2.04
N LEU A 128 0.94 1.59 2.11
CA LEU A 128 1.64 1.19 3.34
C LEU A 128 2.93 1.99 3.53
N SER A 129 3.10 3.11 2.85
CA SER A 129 4.33 3.92 2.94
C SER A 129 4.56 4.46 4.35
N TRP A 130 5.81 4.64 4.75
CA TRP A 130 6.18 5.15 6.08
C TRP A 130 5.55 4.38 7.25
N ASN A 131 5.78 3.06 7.29
CA ASN A 131 5.26 2.16 8.32
C ASN A 131 6.33 1.24 8.94
N ALA A 132 7.61 1.43 8.59
CA ALA A 132 8.74 0.65 9.09
C ALA A 132 8.53 -0.88 8.97
N LEU A 133 8.05 -1.33 7.80
CA LEU A 133 7.74 -2.76 7.58
C LEU A 133 9.00 -3.64 7.61
N GLY A 134 10.16 -3.08 7.24
CA GLY A 134 11.41 -3.80 7.09
C GLY A 134 11.39 -4.86 5.98
N ALA A 135 12.51 -5.58 5.83
CA ALA A 135 12.62 -6.68 4.88
C ALA A 135 11.62 -7.82 5.14
N HIS A 136 11.37 -8.13 6.42
CA HIS A 136 10.47 -9.22 6.80
C HIS A 136 9.00 -8.91 6.43
N GLY A 137 8.53 -7.70 6.74
CA GLY A 137 7.18 -7.28 6.35
C GLY A 137 7.00 -7.22 4.84
N ALA A 138 8.00 -6.71 4.11
CA ALA A 138 7.99 -6.72 2.65
C ALA A 138 7.95 -8.15 2.05
N ALA A 139 8.67 -9.09 2.66
CA ALA A 139 8.64 -10.49 2.24
C ALA A 139 7.26 -11.12 2.44
N ALA A 140 6.58 -10.84 3.56
CA ALA A 140 5.21 -11.29 3.80
C ALA A 140 4.24 -10.73 2.75
N ILE A 141 4.34 -9.43 2.44
CA ILE A 141 3.57 -8.81 1.35
C ILE A 141 3.87 -9.48 0.00
N GLY A 142 5.13 -9.79 -0.28
CA GLY A 142 5.53 -10.54 -1.47
C GLY A 142 4.87 -11.93 -1.56
N VAL A 143 4.77 -12.65 -0.44
CA VAL A 143 4.04 -13.94 -0.41
C VAL A 143 2.56 -13.74 -0.76
N ALA A 144 1.90 -12.76 -0.15
CA ALA A 144 0.49 -12.48 -0.40
C ALA A 144 0.22 -12.07 -1.86
N LEU A 145 1.10 -11.25 -2.45
CA LEU A 145 0.98 -10.82 -3.85
C LEU A 145 0.94 -11.97 -4.85
N LYS A 146 1.46 -13.16 -4.53
CA LYS A 146 1.35 -14.33 -5.43
C LYS A 146 -0.08 -14.84 -5.56
N THR A 147 -0.91 -14.63 -4.54
CA THR A 147 -2.29 -15.12 -4.47
C THR A 147 -3.32 -14.00 -4.61
N THR A 148 -2.93 -12.74 -4.39
CA THR A 148 -3.83 -11.60 -4.52
C THR A 148 -4.25 -11.37 -5.98
N THR A 149 -5.57 -11.35 -6.21
CA THR A 149 -6.16 -11.23 -7.55
C THR A 149 -6.80 -9.87 -7.84
N ALA A 150 -6.93 -8.99 -6.85
CA ALA A 150 -7.64 -7.72 -7.00
C ALA A 150 -6.76 -6.48 -6.92
N LEU A 151 -5.57 -6.58 -6.28
CA LEU A 151 -4.73 -5.43 -6.00
C LEU A 151 -4.03 -4.92 -7.27
N VAL A 152 -4.28 -3.66 -7.62
CA VAL A 152 -3.78 -3.00 -8.82
C VAL A 152 -2.66 -2.02 -8.49
N SER A 153 -2.70 -1.38 -7.32
CA SER A 153 -1.74 -0.36 -6.90
C SER A 153 -1.27 -0.59 -5.47
N LEU A 154 0.04 -0.68 -5.30
CA LEU A 154 0.68 -0.86 -3.99
C LEU A 154 1.80 0.18 -3.80
N HIS A 155 1.72 0.94 -2.71
CA HIS A 155 2.79 1.84 -2.30
C HIS A 155 3.46 1.35 -1.01
N LEU A 156 4.79 1.28 -1.06
CA LEU A 156 5.66 0.80 0.02
C LEU A 156 6.82 1.76 0.25
N ARG A 157 6.63 3.06 0.01
CA ARG A 157 7.72 4.04 0.11
C ARG A 157 8.26 4.13 1.54
N ARG A 158 9.57 4.30 1.70
CA ARG A 158 10.24 4.56 3.00
C ARG A 158 9.76 3.61 4.10
N ASN A 159 10.01 2.32 3.91
CA ASN A 159 9.65 1.24 4.82
C ASN A 159 10.86 0.42 5.27
N ASP A 160 12.07 0.93 5.05
CA ASP A 160 13.33 0.26 5.38
C ASP A 160 13.40 -1.16 4.76
N ILE A 161 12.89 -1.29 3.54
CA ILE A 161 12.89 -2.55 2.80
C ILE A 161 14.31 -2.80 2.27
N ALA A 162 15.02 -3.67 2.96
CA ALA A 162 16.34 -4.14 2.53
C ALA A 162 16.25 -5.15 1.38
N GLU A 163 17.43 -5.60 0.92
CA GLU A 163 17.62 -6.48 -0.24
C GLU A 163 16.75 -7.75 -0.23
N GLU A 164 16.64 -8.44 0.90
CA GLU A 164 15.86 -9.69 0.99
C GLU A 164 14.36 -9.45 0.79
N GLY A 165 13.85 -8.31 1.29
CA GLY A 165 12.47 -7.88 1.08
C GLY A 165 12.21 -7.50 -0.38
N ALA A 166 13.17 -6.80 -1.00
CA ALA A 166 13.14 -6.44 -2.41
C ALA A 166 13.08 -7.68 -3.31
N GLU A 167 13.93 -8.68 -3.05
CA GLU A 167 13.92 -9.94 -3.79
C GLU A 167 12.59 -10.68 -3.67
N ALA A 168 12.00 -10.70 -2.47
CA ALA A 168 10.73 -11.37 -2.24
C ALA A 168 9.60 -10.72 -3.05
N LEU A 169 9.53 -9.39 -3.08
CA LEU A 169 8.59 -8.63 -3.90
C LEU A 169 8.82 -8.90 -5.40
N ALA A 170 10.06 -8.82 -5.88
CA ALA A 170 10.39 -9.09 -7.27
C ALA A 170 10.04 -10.54 -7.67
N ARG A 171 10.27 -11.51 -6.78
CA ARG A 171 9.91 -12.92 -6.97
C ARG A 171 8.40 -13.10 -7.10
N ALA A 172 7.62 -12.35 -6.34
CA ALA A 172 6.15 -12.37 -6.41
C ALA A 172 5.63 -11.81 -7.73
N LEU A 173 6.24 -10.72 -8.22
CA LEU A 173 5.85 -10.10 -9.49
C LEU A 173 5.96 -11.04 -10.69
N ARG A 174 6.83 -12.06 -10.66
CA ARG A 174 6.93 -13.01 -11.78
C ARG A 174 5.65 -13.78 -12.06
N SER A 175 4.81 -13.98 -11.05
CA SER A 175 3.54 -14.72 -11.17
C SER A 175 2.31 -13.85 -10.88
N ASN A 176 2.48 -12.61 -10.41
CA ASN A 176 1.35 -11.72 -10.18
C ASN A 176 0.90 -11.08 -11.50
N GLU A 177 -0.38 -11.24 -11.82
CA GLU A 177 -0.97 -10.79 -13.09
C GLU A 177 -1.84 -9.53 -12.93
N THR A 178 -1.93 -8.97 -11.72
CA THR A 178 -2.96 -7.98 -11.35
C THR A 178 -2.39 -6.63 -10.94
N LEU A 179 -1.20 -6.62 -10.36
CA LEU A 179 -0.54 -5.43 -9.88
C LEU A 179 0.02 -4.62 -11.05
N ALA A 180 -0.61 -3.48 -11.33
CA ALA A 180 -0.20 -2.57 -12.38
C ALA A 180 0.77 -1.50 -11.91
N ARG A 181 0.76 -1.14 -10.61
CA ARG A 181 1.61 -0.08 -10.06
C ARG A 181 2.25 -0.51 -8.75
N LEU A 182 3.57 -0.37 -8.67
CA LEU A 182 4.36 -0.62 -7.47
C LEU A 182 5.28 0.58 -7.20
N ASP A 183 5.23 1.10 -5.98
CA ASP A 183 6.09 2.19 -5.55
C ASP A 183 6.96 1.79 -4.35
N LEU A 184 8.27 1.78 -4.55
CA LEU A 184 9.29 1.40 -3.57
C LEU A 184 10.26 2.55 -3.28
N GLN A 185 9.87 3.80 -3.56
CA GLN A 185 10.75 4.94 -3.37
C GLN A 185 11.30 5.04 -1.94
N GLY A 186 12.60 5.30 -1.80
CA GLY A 186 13.25 5.53 -0.51
C GLY A 186 13.41 4.27 0.34
N ASN A 187 13.66 3.12 -0.27
CA ASN A 187 13.98 1.85 0.41
C ASN A 187 15.38 1.36 0.02
N GLU A 188 16.00 0.51 0.82
CA GLU A 188 17.38 0.05 0.63
C GLU A 188 17.44 -1.27 -0.15
N LEU A 189 16.97 -1.27 -1.41
CA LEU A 189 16.77 -2.52 -2.18
C LEU A 189 18.07 -3.29 -2.47
N GLY A 190 19.23 -2.66 -2.33
CA GLY A 190 20.53 -3.28 -2.62
C GLY A 190 20.72 -3.65 -4.09
N GLU A 191 21.84 -4.32 -4.37
CA GLU A 191 22.19 -4.71 -5.73
C GLU A 191 21.38 -5.92 -6.20
N ASP A 192 21.24 -6.94 -5.34
CA ASP A 192 20.54 -8.16 -5.73
C ASP A 192 19.03 -7.94 -5.84
N GLY A 193 18.46 -7.04 -5.04
CA GLY A 193 17.07 -6.61 -5.20
C GLY A 193 16.83 -5.96 -6.56
N ALA A 194 17.74 -5.08 -7.03
CA ALA A 194 17.64 -4.48 -8.37
C ALA A 194 17.73 -5.53 -9.49
N ILE A 195 18.65 -6.50 -9.37
CA ILE A 195 18.78 -7.61 -10.32
C ILE A 195 17.51 -8.48 -10.31
N ALA A 196 16.93 -8.72 -9.14
CA ALA A 196 15.69 -9.48 -9.00
C ALA A 196 14.53 -8.78 -9.71
N PHE A 197 14.38 -7.46 -9.55
CA PHE A 197 13.38 -6.68 -10.30
C PHE A 197 13.62 -6.72 -11.80
N ALA A 198 14.87 -6.59 -12.27
CA ALA A 198 15.19 -6.73 -13.69
C ALA A 198 14.77 -8.11 -14.22
N ARG A 199 15.05 -9.19 -13.50
CA ARG A 199 14.59 -10.53 -13.90
C ARG A 199 13.07 -10.66 -13.87
N ALA A 200 12.40 -10.04 -12.91
CA ALA A 200 10.96 -10.09 -12.79
C ALA A 200 10.25 -9.35 -13.93
N LEU A 201 10.74 -8.15 -14.26
CA LEU A 201 10.22 -7.33 -15.36
C LEU A 201 10.40 -7.99 -16.73
N ARG A 202 11.33 -8.93 -16.91
CA ARG A 202 11.43 -9.66 -18.20
C ARG A 202 10.24 -10.56 -18.50
N VAL A 203 9.52 -11.00 -17.47
CA VAL A 203 8.43 -11.98 -17.59
C VAL A 203 7.09 -11.46 -17.10
N ASN A 204 7.08 -10.43 -16.25
CA ASN A 204 5.85 -9.82 -15.77
C ASN A 204 5.19 -8.98 -16.88
N MET A 205 3.91 -9.27 -17.12
CA MET A 205 3.09 -8.65 -18.17
C MET A 205 1.94 -7.80 -17.62
N SER A 206 1.94 -7.50 -16.32
CA SER A 206 0.87 -6.75 -15.64
C SER A 206 1.33 -5.39 -15.14
N LEU A 207 2.59 -5.26 -14.73
CA LEU A 207 3.15 -4.06 -14.13
C LEU A 207 3.43 -3.01 -15.21
N THR A 208 2.72 -1.88 -15.10
CA THR A 208 2.83 -0.75 -16.03
C THR A 208 3.61 0.42 -15.44
N SER A 209 3.73 0.49 -14.12
CA SER A 209 4.47 1.53 -13.41
C SER A 209 5.28 0.97 -12.24
N LEU A 210 6.59 1.20 -12.25
CA LEU A 210 7.49 0.89 -11.14
C LEU A 210 8.28 2.12 -10.72
N ASN A 211 8.28 2.44 -9.42
CA ASN A 211 9.08 3.53 -8.86
C ASN A 211 10.13 2.99 -7.90
N LEU A 212 11.41 3.10 -8.29
CA LEU A 212 12.59 2.73 -7.49
C LEU A 212 13.46 3.98 -7.21
N PHE A 213 12.84 5.16 -7.07
CA PHE A 213 13.58 6.39 -6.80
C PHE A 213 14.23 6.34 -5.41
N CYS A 214 15.49 6.77 -5.30
CA CYS A 214 16.26 6.72 -4.04
C CYS A 214 16.32 5.32 -3.40
N THR A 215 16.72 4.30 -4.15
CA THR A 215 16.87 2.93 -3.61
C THR A 215 18.29 2.38 -3.60
N GLU A 216 19.30 3.26 -3.54
CA GLU A 216 20.73 2.89 -3.48
C GLU A 216 21.21 1.88 -4.53
N ILE A 217 20.75 2.02 -5.78
CA ILE A 217 21.19 1.16 -6.89
C ILE A 217 22.40 1.79 -7.56
N ASP A 218 23.46 1.04 -7.84
CA ASP A 218 24.64 1.50 -8.57
C ASP A 218 24.34 1.93 -10.03
N ALA A 219 25.31 2.53 -10.73
CA ALA A 219 25.10 2.96 -12.12
C ALA A 219 24.95 1.81 -13.12
N PHE A 220 25.61 0.68 -12.87
CA PHE A 220 25.67 -0.45 -13.79
C PHE A 220 24.36 -1.25 -13.79
N ARG A 221 23.79 -1.54 -12.62
CA ARG A 221 22.51 -2.25 -12.47
C ARG A 221 21.31 -1.38 -12.85
N ARG A 222 21.42 -0.05 -12.72
CA ARG A 222 20.44 0.86 -13.35
C ARG A 222 20.38 0.66 -14.86
N LYS A 223 21.53 0.49 -15.53
CA LYS A 223 21.58 0.18 -16.96
C LYS A 223 20.91 -1.17 -17.25
N LEU A 224 21.17 -2.19 -16.45
CA LEU A 224 20.50 -3.49 -16.58
C LEU A 224 18.97 -3.39 -16.49
N LEU A 225 18.45 -2.58 -15.56
CA LEU A 225 17.00 -2.34 -15.44
C LEU A 225 16.46 -1.67 -16.71
N VAL A 226 17.14 -0.65 -17.22
CA VAL A 226 16.75 0.06 -18.45
C VAL A 226 16.80 -0.86 -19.69
N ASP A 227 17.84 -1.68 -19.81
CA ASP A 227 17.98 -2.64 -20.90
C ASP A 227 16.83 -3.66 -20.89
N VAL A 228 16.42 -4.12 -19.70
CA VAL A 228 15.24 -4.98 -19.55
C VAL A 228 13.95 -4.27 -19.92
N VAL A 229 13.76 -3.03 -19.50
CA VAL A 229 12.56 -2.24 -19.83
C VAL A 229 12.44 -2.07 -21.34
N SER A 230 13.56 -1.95 -22.05
CA SER A 230 13.58 -1.85 -23.51
C SER A 230 12.97 -3.09 -24.20
N VAL A 231 12.91 -4.23 -23.51
CA VAL A 231 12.32 -5.48 -24.01
C VAL A 231 10.90 -5.71 -23.45
N ASN A 232 10.55 -5.10 -22.31
CA ASN A 232 9.20 -5.20 -21.75
C ASN A 232 8.28 -4.12 -22.36
N ALA A 233 7.45 -4.53 -23.32
CA ALA A 233 6.49 -3.65 -23.97
C ALA A 233 5.31 -3.20 -23.08
N ILE A 234 5.11 -3.79 -21.90
CA ILE A 234 4.01 -3.44 -20.99
C ILE A 234 4.37 -2.29 -20.05
N LEU A 235 5.65 -2.21 -19.62
CA LEU A 235 6.08 -1.23 -18.63
C LEU A 235 6.17 0.18 -19.23
N SER A 236 5.14 0.98 -18.98
CA SER A 236 5.03 2.36 -19.48
C SER A 236 5.83 3.41 -18.69
N SER A 237 6.13 3.11 -17.41
CA SER A 237 6.75 4.07 -16.48
C SER A 237 7.72 3.36 -15.54
N LEU A 238 9.00 3.73 -15.62
CA LEU A 238 10.01 3.35 -14.63
C LEU A 238 10.66 4.62 -14.07
N ARG A 239 10.63 4.81 -12.75
CA ARG A 239 11.33 5.93 -12.09
C ARG A 239 12.57 5.41 -11.38
N LEU A 240 13.73 5.94 -11.74
CA LEU A 240 15.04 5.64 -11.14
C LEU A 240 15.65 6.96 -10.61
N HIS A 241 16.63 6.86 -9.70
CA HIS A 241 17.28 8.03 -9.09
C HIS A 241 17.84 9.03 -10.12
N GLY A 242 17.48 10.31 -9.98
CA GLY A 242 18.14 11.44 -10.64
C GLY A 242 17.97 11.63 -12.14
N ASN A 243 17.31 10.71 -12.87
CA ASN A 243 17.05 10.87 -14.30
C ASN A 243 15.58 10.60 -14.61
N GLU A 244 14.92 11.58 -15.22
CA GLU A 244 13.85 11.28 -16.17
C GLU A 244 14.41 10.27 -17.17
N ILE A 245 13.72 9.14 -17.41
CA ILE A 245 14.10 8.28 -18.54
C ILE A 245 14.23 9.20 -19.76
N PRO A 246 15.42 9.28 -20.39
CA PRO A 246 15.65 10.16 -21.53
C PRO A 246 14.54 9.97 -22.55
N VAL A 247 14.07 11.08 -23.14
CA VAL A 247 12.91 11.06 -24.05
C VAL A 247 13.17 10.11 -25.22
N GLU A 248 14.44 9.89 -25.59
CA GLU A 248 14.88 8.90 -26.58
C GLU A 248 14.53 7.46 -26.16
N ILE A 249 14.78 7.08 -24.91
CA ILE A 249 14.44 5.75 -24.39
C ILE A 249 12.92 5.63 -24.21
N LYS A 250 12.23 6.69 -23.76
CA LYS A 250 10.76 6.73 -23.77
C LYS A 250 10.19 6.60 -25.18
N ASN A 251 10.84 7.17 -26.18
CA ASN A 251 10.44 7.09 -27.59
C ASN A 251 10.77 5.73 -28.21
N GLU A 252 11.85 5.08 -27.79
CA GLU A 252 12.20 3.71 -28.22
C GLU A 252 11.24 2.69 -27.59
N ILE A 253 10.90 2.85 -26.30
CA ILE A 253 9.81 2.12 -25.64
C ILE A 253 8.49 2.37 -26.38
N LYS A 254 8.18 3.63 -26.74
CA LYS A 254 6.97 3.99 -27.54
C LYS A 254 6.98 3.48 -28.98
N LYS A 255 8.13 3.32 -29.63
CA LYS A 255 8.26 2.80 -31.00
C LYS A 255 7.99 1.30 -31.08
N HIS A 256 8.33 0.55 -30.02
CA HIS A 256 7.97 -0.87 -29.90
C HIS A 256 6.53 -1.08 -29.39
N LEU A 257 5.78 0.01 -29.17
CA LEU A 257 4.40 0.06 -28.64
C LEU A 257 3.35 0.46 -29.70
N LEU A 258 3.73 0.65 -30.97
CA LEU A 258 2.82 0.87 -32.11
C LEU A 258 2.87 -0.30 -33.09
#